data_AF-A0A7S7JME7-F1
#
_entry.id   AF-A0A7S7JME7-F1
#
_cell.length_a   1.000
_cell.length_b   1.000
_cell.length_c   1.000
_cell.angle_alpha   90.00
_cell.angle_beta   90.00
_cell.angle_gamma   90.00
#
_symmetry.space_group_name_H-M   'P 1'
#
loop_
_entity.id
_entity.type
_entity.pdbx_description
1 polymer ?
#
loop_
_entity_poly.entity_id
_entity_poly.type
_entity_poly.pdbx_seq_one_letter_code
_entity_poly.pdbx_strand_id
1 'polypeptide(L)'
;MKHIDYDFEILQPFDYNNLIKKKFNLNHILACLYNKLILRFCNNLKFSSSVIIDQFATESCYFNYLKMESNVYHSIMGAKEA
;
A
#
# COMPACT_ATOMS: atom_id res chain seq x y z
N MET A 1 28.53 -4.55 0.26
CA MET A 1 27.10 -4.39 0.58
C MET A 1 26.33 -4.36 -0.72
N LYS A 2 25.21 -5.09 -0.83
CA LYS A 2 24.31 -4.96 -1.98
C LYS A 2 23.51 -3.67 -1.83
N HIS A 3 23.45 -2.87 -2.89
CA HIS A 3 22.56 -1.71 -2.96
C HIS A 3 21.17 -2.23 -3.30
N ILE A 4 20.18 -1.90 -2.47
CA ILE A 4 18.77 -2.26 -2.69
C ILE A 4 18.00 -0.95 -2.66
N ASP A 5 17.35 -0.64 -3.77
CA ASP A 5 16.48 0.53 -3.85
C ASP A 5 15.29 0.34 -2.90
N TYR A 6 14.95 1.39 -2.16
CA TYR A 6 13.86 1.36 -1.20
C TYR A 6 13.10 2.68 -1.21
N ASP A 7 11.87 2.63 -0.71
CA ASP A 7 11.01 3.78 -0.51
C ASP A 7 10.19 3.56 0.77
N PHE A 8 9.69 4.62 1.37
CA PHE A 8 8.92 4.56 2.61
C PHE A 8 7.86 5.67 2.66
N GLU A 9 6.79 5.42 3.40
CA GLU A 9 5.73 6.39 3.64
C GLU A 9 5.54 6.56 5.16
N ILE A 10 5.57 7.79 5.66
CA ILE A 10 5.37 8.10 7.08
C ILE A 10 4.04 8.83 7.24
N LEU A 11 3.13 8.25 8.00
CA LEU A 11 1.89 8.91 8.40
C LEU A 11 2.09 9.59 9.75
N GLN A 12 2.00 10.93 9.77
CA GLN A 12 2.17 11.69 11.00
C GLN A 12 0.99 11.45 11.97
N PRO A 13 1.20 11.51 13.30
CA PRO A 13 0.13 11.28 14.28
C PRO A 13 -1.10 12.18 14.07
N PHE A 14 -0.89 13.43 13.67
CA PHE A 14 -1.97 14.37 13.37
C PHE A 14 -2.85 13.87 12.20
N ASP A 15 -2.22 13.47 11.09
CA ASP A 15 -2.93 12.98 9.90
C ASP A 15 -3.63 11.65 10.17
N TYR A 16 -2.97 10.74 10.89
CA TYR A 16 -3.57 9.49 11.36
C TYR A 16 -4.84 9.77 12.16
N ASN A 17 -4.77 10.63 13.17
CA ASN A 17 -5.93 10.98 14.00
C ASN A 17 -7.07 11.62 13.19
N ASN A 18 -6.75 12.40 12.15
CA ASN A 18 -7.75 12.96 11.25
C ASN A 18 -8.45 11.88 10.41
N LEU A 19 -7.73 10.85 9.96
CA LEU A 19 -8.31 9.70 9.25
C LEU A 19 -9.23 8.87 10.16
N ILE A 20 -8.81 8.63 11.41
CA ILE A 20 -9.65 7.95 12.41
C ILE A 20 -10.94 8.73 12.67
N LYS A 21 -10.87 10.06 12.81
CA LYS A 21 -12.07 10.92 12.96
C LYS A 21 -13.03 10.79 11.76
N LYS A 22 -12.50 10.59 10.55
CA LYS A 22 -13.27 10.32 9.33
C LYS A 22 -13.78 8.88 9.22
N LYS A 23 -13.66 8.06 10.27
CA LYS A 23 -14.10 6.65 10.34
C LYS A 23 -13.33 5.69 9.43
N PHE A 24 -12.11 6.04 9.03
CA PHE A 24 -11.21 5.10 8.38
C PHE A 24 -10.68 4.13 9.44
N ASN A 25 -10.80 2.83 9.20
CA ASN A 25 -10.14 1.82 10.03
C ASN A 25 -8.67 1.65 9.60
N LEU A 26 -7.88 0.95 10.42
CA LEU A 26 -6.44 0.76 10.16
C LEU A 26 -6.17 0.09 8.81
N ASN A 27 -6.95 -0.93 8.43
CA ASN A 27 -6.75 -1.64 7.17
C ASN A 27 -7.02 -0.76 5.94
N HIS A 28 -8.00 0.15 6.03
CA HIS A 28 -8.24 1.14 4.99
C HIS A 28 -7.03 2.08 4.85
N ILE A 29 -6.56 2.62 5.97
CA ILE A 29 -5.40 3.52 6.00
C ILE A 29 -4.17 2.83 5.39
N LEU A 30 -3.89 1.60 5.82
CA LEU A 30 -2.80 0.79 5.28
C LEU A 30 -2.96 0.55 3.78
N ALA A 31 -4.15 0.19 3.30
CA ALA A 31 -4.38 -0.04 1.87
C ALA A 31 -4.00 1.20 1.03
N CYS A 32 -4.46 2.39 1.43
CA CYS A 32 -4.12 3.64 0.74
C CYS A 32 -2.62 3.93 0.76
N LEU A 33 -1.96 3.77 1.92
CA LEU A 33 -0.51 4.00 2.05
C LEU A 33 0.31 3.03 1.19
N TYR A 34 -0.01 1.74 1.24
CA TYR A 34 0.65 0.72 0.41
C TYR A 34 0.46 1.00 -1.08
N ASN A 35 -0.77 1.30 -1.52
CA ASN A 35 -1.04 1.61 -2.93
C ASN A 35 -0.22 2.82 -3.41
N LYS A 36 -0.19 3.91 -2.63
CA LYS A 36 0.60 5.10 -2.94
C LYS A 36 2.10 4.78 -3.03
N LEU A 37 2.62 4.04 -2.06
CA LEU A 37 4.03 3.65 -2.00
C LEU A 37 4.42 2.78 -3.20
N ILE A 38 3.61 1.78 -3.52
CA ILE A 38 3.85 0.86 -4.64
C ILE A 38 3.85 1.61 -5.96
N LEU A 39 2.84 2.46 -6.22
CA LEU A 39 2.79 3.26 -7.43
C LEU A 39 4.02 4.16 -7.58
N ARG A 40 4.40 4.87 -6.52
CA ARG A 40 5.58 5.74 -6.52
C ARG A 40 6.86 4.95 -6.76
N PHE A 41 7.04 3.85 -6.05
CA PHE A 41 8.24 3.04 -6.15
C PHE A 41 8.36 2.36 -7.51
N CYS A 42 7.30 1.69 -7.99
CA CYS A 42 7.30 1.02 -9.28
C CYS A 42 7.52 1.98 -10.46
N ASN A 43 7.00 3.21 -10.40
CA ASN A 43 7.26 4.22 -11.44
C ASN A 43 8.73 4.67 -11.48
N ASN A 44 9.44 4.57 -10.36
CA ASN A 44 10.86 4.92 -10.27
C ASN A 44 11.78 3.75 -10.66
N LEU A 45 11.27 2.52 -10.69
CA LEU A 45 12.03 1.35 -11.12
C LEU A 45 12.16 1.31 -12.65
N LYS A 46 13.35 1.00 -13.13
CA LYS A 46 13.64 0.85 -14.59
C LYS A 46 13.15 -0.47 -15.18
N PHE A 47 12.56 -1.34 -14.36
CA PHE A 47 12.17 -2.69 -14.73
C PHE A 47 10.85 -3.05 -14.04
N SER A 48 10.04 -3.85 -14.73
CA SER A 48 8.79 -4.38 -14.18
C SER A 48 9.10 -5.47 -13.15
N SER A 49 8.38 -5.51 -12.04
CA SER A 49 8.54 -6.52 -11.00
C SER A 49 7.19 -6.88 -10.39
N SER A 50 7.08 -8.15 -10.00
CA SER A 50 5.95 -8.63 -9.20
C SER A 50 5.99 -7.97 -7.83
N VAL A 51 4.84 -7.46 -7.36
CA VAL A 51 4.73 -6.87 -6.04
C VAL A 51 4.13 -7.90 -5.09
N ILE A 52 4.86 -8.19 -4.01
CA ILE A 52 4.43 -9.08 -2.94
C ILE A 52 4.21 -8.23 -1.70
N ILE A 53 3.04 -8.39 -1.07
CA ILE A 53 2.68 -7.65 0.15
C ILE A 53 2.34 -8.66 1.25
N ASP A 54 2.76 -8.36 2.48
CA ASP A 54 2.31 -9.09 3.66
C ASP A 54 0.80 -8.89 3.88
N GLN A 55 0.07 -9.98 4.08
CA GLN A 55 -1.38 -9.95 4.04
C GLN A 55 -1.96 -9.39 5.35
N PHE A 56 -2.46 -8.15 5.31
CA PHE A 56 -3.17 -7.52 6.43
C PHE A 56 -4.70 -7.44 6.24
N ALA A 57 -5.18 -7.78 5.04
CA ALA A 57 -6.60 -7.84 4.69
C ALA A 57 -6.82 -8.88 3.58
N THR A 58 -8.06 -9.35 3.42
CA THR A 58 -8.42 -10.11 2.22
C THR A 58 -8.25 -9.22 0.98
N GLU A 59 -7.93 -9.83 -0.16
CA GLU A 59 -7.76 -9.11 -1.43
C GLU A 59 -9.01 -8.30 -1.80
N SER A 60 -10.20 -8.87 -1.58
CA SER A 60 -11.47 -8.18 -1.79
C SER A 60 -11.62 -6.94 -0.92
N CYS A 61 -11.23 -7.00 0.35
CA CYS A 61 -11.26 -5.85 1.25
C CYS A 61 -10.23 -4.80 0.85
N TYR A 62 -9.01 -5.21 0.49
CA TYR A 62 -7.95 -4.31 0.03
C TYR A 62 -8.43 -3.45 -1.15
N PHE A 63 -8.92 -4.08 -2.22
CA PHE A 63 -9.42 -3.32 -3.37
C PHE A 63 -10.71 -2.57 -3.08
N ASN A 64 -11.54 -3.04 -2.13
CA ASN A 64 -12.71 -2.28 -1.69
C ASN A 64 -12.33 -0.96 -1.02
N TYR A 65 -11.26 -0.94 -0.22
CA TYR A 65 -10.76 0.29 0.39
C TYR A 65 -10.24 1.29 -0.66
N LEU A 66 -9.72 0.81 -1.78
CA LEU A 66 -9.16 1.65 -2.83
C LEU A 66 -10.19 2.15 -3.87
N LYS A 67 -11.49 1.88 -3.69
CA LYS A 67 -12.53 2.24 -4.67
C LYS A 67 -12.61 3.74 -5.00
N MET A 68 -12.20 4.59 -4.07
CA MET A 68 -12.20 6.05 -4.25
C MET A 68 -10.85 6.60 -4.73
N GLU A 69 -9.82 5.77 -4.81
CA GLU A 69 -8.50 6.17 -5.30
C GLU A 69 -8.51 6.26 -6.82
N SER A 70 -7.89 7.30 -7.37
CA SER A 70 -7.86 7.52 -8.82
C SER A 70 -6.94 6.52 -9.55
N ASN A 71 -5.90 6.05 -8.87
CA ASN A 71 -4.92 5.12 -9.41
C ASN A 71 -4.71 3.97 -8.44
N VAL A 72 -4.87 2.74 -8.92
CA VAL A 72 -4.71 1.53 -8.13
C VAL A 72 -3.71 0.60 -8.80
N TYR A 73 -2.72 0.11 -8.05
CA TYR A 73 -1.81 -0.90 -8.53
C TYR A 73 -2.44 -2.29 -8.39
N HIS A 74 -2.69 -2.98 -9.50
CA HIS A 74 -3.43 -4.26 -9.52
C HIS A 74 -2.54 -5.51 -9.52
N SER A 75 -1.25 -5.40 -9.85
CA SER A 75 -0.36 -6.56 -9.97
C SER A 75 0.28 -6.96 -8.63
N ILE A 76 -0.57 -7.30 -7.66
CA ILE A 76 -0.18 -7.61 -6.28
C ILE A 76 -0.44 -9.08 -5.97
N MET A 77 0.51 -9.74 -5.30
CA MET A 77 0.33 -11.06 -4.72
C MET A 77 0.45 -10.98 -3.18
N GLY A 78 -0.46 -11.64 -2.47
CA GLY A 78 -0.32 -11.84 -1.03
C GLY A 78 0.83 -12.82 -0.75
N ALA A 79 1.72 -12.47 0.19
CA ALA A 79 2.67 -13.44 0.71
C ALA A 79 1.89 -14.59 1.35
N LYS A 80 2.06 -15.81 0.85
CA LYS A 80 1.54 -17.01 1.52
C LYS A 80 2.56 -17.42 2.57
N GLU A 81 2.10 -17.67 3.79
CA GLU A 81 2.91 -18.38 4.78
C GLU A 81 3.35 -19.71 4.16
N ALA A 82 4.66 -19.98 4.17
CA ALA A 82 5.28 -21.17 3.62
C ALA A 82 5.31 -22.30 4.65
#